data_AF-A0A520HKB8-F1
#
_entry.id   AF-A0A520HKB8-F1
#
_cell.length_a   1.000
_cell.length_b   1.000
_cell.length_c   1.000
_cell.angle_alpha   90.00
_cell.angle_beta   90.00
_cell.angle_gamma   90.00
#
_symmetry.space_group_name_H-M   'P 1'
#
loop_
_entity.id
_entity.type
_entity.pdbx_description
1 polymer ?
#
loop_
_entity_poly.entity_id
_entity_poly.type
_entity_poly.pdbx_seq_one_letter_code
_entity_poly.pdbx_strand_id
1 'polypeptide(L)'
;MTLAYKFDIYAQAPLSRQYVFVDAKSGAILGTDSIIKETNTPGTATTVYSGSQPIVADKVSATSYRLRETGRNAGTAVETYNLKKGTSYARAVDFTDTDNNWNNVNTTLDQYATDAHYGAEKTLDYYYANFGRKSIDNNNFAIKSYVHYSRSYFNAFWDGTRMTYGDGSATNGNKPLTALDVCGHEITHGLTSFTANLAYQKESGALNEGFSDVFGNSVEFWARPTKANWKLGEDFNYVIRDMANPNAYQQPDTYLGTYWVNVVGCTPSSTTNDNCGVHTNSGVLNYWYYLLTNGGSGTNDKGFAYNVTGLGLTKAAAVAYRTLTTYLTSASNYLNARTYSLQAATDLYGASSNEYVQVKNAWDAVGVGGGTSALGKLSESKTAQIYKVVADRNKATVVFNSTTSDVKNIEV
;
A
#
# COMPACT_ATOMS: atom_id res chain seq x y z
N MET A 1 -39.71 8.30 -21.33
CA MET A 1 -39.86 7.02 -20.60
C MET A 1 -38.90 6.02 -21.22
N THR A 2 -38.07 5.41 -20.40
CA THR A 2 -37.10 4.39 -20.82
C THR A 2 -37.60 3.04 -20.34
N LEU A 3 -37.62 2.03 -21.23
CA LEU A 3 -37.98 0.66 -20.85
C LEU A 3 -36.80 -0.01 -20.14
N ALA A 4 -37.04 -0.68 -19.03
CA ALA A 4 -36.01 -1.30 -18.21
C ALA A 4 -36.39 -2.72 -17.79
N TYR A 5 -35.40 -3.62 -17.77
CA TYR A 5 -35.50 -4.90 -17.06
C TYR A 5 -35.18 -4.69 -15.58
N LYS A 6 -35.96 -5.31 -14.69
CA LYS A 6 -35.71 -5.32 -13.25
C LYS A 6 -35.20 -6.70 -12.84
N PHE A 7 -33.99 -6.76 -12.29
CA PHE A 7 -33.39 -7.98 -11.76
C PHE A 7 -33.40 -7.95 -10.23
N ASP A 8 -33.88 -9.01 -9.58
CA ASP A 8 -33.65 -9.25 -8.15
C ASP A 8 -32.35 -10.04 -8.01
N ILE A 9 -31.28 -9.35 -7.62
CA ILE A 9 -29.93 -9.91 -7.52
C ILE A 9 -29.63 -10.18 -6.06
N TYR A 10 -29.38 -11.44 -5.73
CA TYR A 10 -28.88 -11.88 -4.43
C TYR A 10 -27.43 -12.35 -4.58
N ALA A 11 -26.55 -11.81 -3.74
CA ALA A 11 -25.19 -12.31 -3.61
C ALA A 11 -25.02 -12.90 -2.21
N GLN A 12 -24.36 -14.07 -2.15
CA GLN A 12 -24.08 -14.76 -0.88
C GLN A 12 -22.78 -14.25 -0.23
N ALA A 13 -21.82 -13.78 -1.03
CA ALA A 13 -20.55 -13.22 -0.57
C ALA A 13 -20.00 -12.19 -1.59
N PRO A 14 -19.95 -10.88 -1.26
CA PRO A 14 -20.54 -10.28 -0.05
C PRO A 14 -22.06 -10.47 -0.04
N LEU A 15 -22.64 -10.60 1.17
CA LEU A 15 -24.09 -10.72 1.31
C LEU A 15 -24.73 -9.43 0.80
N SER A 16 -25.54 -9.51 -0.25
CA SER A 16 -26.33 -8.38 -0.70
C SER A 16 -27.61 -8.86 -1.37
N ARG A 17 -28.63 -8.01 -1.37
CA ARG A 17 -29.83 -8.22 -2.19
C ARG A 17 -30.29 -6.87 -2.70
N GLN A 18 -30.47 -6.74 -4.00
CA GLN A 18 -30.83 -5.48 -4.63
C GLN A 18 -31.68 -5.70 -5.89
N TYR A 19 -32.56 -4.77 -6.18
CA TYR A 19 -33.14 -4.62 -7.50
C TYR A 19 -32.21 -3.82 -8.39
N VAL A 20 -31.81 -4.36 -9.54
CA VAL A 20 -31.03 -3.64 -10.56
C VAL A 20 -31.93 -3.37 -11.76
N PHE A 21 -32.00 -2.11 -12.18
CA PHE A 21 -32.75 -1.67 -13.35
C PHE A 21 -31.79 -1.49 -14.51
N VAL A 22 -31.99 -2.25 -15.60
CA VAL A 22 -31.11 -2.23 -16.78
C VAL A 22 -31.91 -1.79 -18.00
N ASP A 23 -31.40 -0.81 -18.74
CA ASP A 23 -32.01 -0.30 -19.97
C ASP A 23 -32.20 -1.42 -20.99
N ALA A 24 -33.44 -1.57 -21.47
CA ALA A 24 -33.83 -2.70 -22.31
C ALA A 24 -33.20 -2.68 -23.72
N LYS A 25 -32.61 -1.56 -24.15
CA LYS A 25 -32.00 -1.41 -25.49
C LYS A 25 -30.47 -1.43 -25.44
N SER A 26 -29.89 -0.77 -24.45
CA SER A 26 -28.45 -0.52 -24.35
C SER A 26 -27.73 -1.42 -23.35
N GLY A 27 -28.45 -2.06 -22.42
CA GLY A 27 -27.84 -2.81 -21.33
C GLY A 27 -27.21 -1.93 -20.23
N ALA A 28 -27.38 -0.61 -20.28
CA ALA A 28 -26.88 0.30 -19.26
C ALA A 28 -27.65 0.14 -17.94
N ILE A 29 -26.96 0.20 -16.80
CA ILE A 29 -27.63 0.23 -15.48
C ILE A 29 -28.26 1.61 -15.30
N LEU A 30 -29.58 1.64 -15.13
CA LEU A 30 -30.39 2.84 -14.92
C LEU A 30 -30.55 3.19 -13.43
N GLY A 31 -30.40 2.21 -12.54
CA GLY A 31 -30.47 2.41 -11.10
C GLY A 31 -30.46 1.10 -10.32
N THR A 32 -30.28 1.21 -9.01
CA THR A 32 -30.28 0.08 -8.07
C THR A 32 -31.08 0.42 -6.81
N ASP A 33 -31.83 -0.52 -6.26
CA ASP A 33 -32.56 -0.40 -4.99
C ASP A 33 -32.21 -1.58 -4.07
N SER A 34 -31.46 -1.31 -2.99
CA SER A 34 -31.05 -2.33 -2.02
C SER A 34 -32.25 -2.85 -1.23
N ILE A 35 -32.47 -4.17 -1.30
CA ILE A 35 -33.52 -4.91 -0.59
C ILE A 35 -33.05 -5.27 0.82
N ILE A 36 -31.77 -5.62 1.00
CA ILE A 36 -31.21 -5.68 2.36
C ILE A 36 -31.12 -4.23 2.85
N LYS A 37 -31.98 -3.90 3.83
CA LYS A 37 -31.95 -2.62 4.51
C LYS A 37 -30.85 -2.70 5.56
N GLU A 38 -29.61 -2.47 5.13
CA GLU A 38 -28.51 -2.29 6.06
C GLU A 38 -28.60 -0.90 6.67
N THR A 39 -28.77 -0.86 7.99
CA THR A 39 -28.80 0.37 8.76
C THR A 39 -27.39 0.74 9.15
N ASN A 40 -26.55 1.06 8.15
CA ASN A 40 -25.28 1.76 8.37
C ASN A 40 -25.61 3.07 9.07
N THR A 41 -25.03 3.27 10.25
CA THR A 41 -25.30 4.41 11.12
C THR A 41 -23.99 5.11 11.46
N PRO A 42 -23.95 6.45 11.38
CA PRO A 42 -22.83 7.19 11.95
C PRO A 42 -22.70 6.88 13.44
N GLY A 43 -21.46 6.62 13.86
CA GLY A 43 -21.08 6.37 15.25
C GLY A 43 -19.84 7.20 15.61
N THR A 44 -19.46 7.13 16.87
CA THR A 44 -18.22 7.75 17.38
C THR A 44 -17.35 6.68 18.00
N ALA A 45 -16.06 6.73 17.73
CA ALA A 45 -15.06 5.82 18.28
C ALA A 45 -14.03 6.56 19.10
N THR A 46 -13.80 6.11 20.33
CA THR A 46 -12.67 6.53 21.15
C THR A 46 -11.47 5.65 20.80
N THR A 47 -10.79 6.01 19.72
CA THR A 47 -9.60 5.30 19.24
C THR A 47 -8.39 5.60 20.14
N VAL A 48 -7.41 4.69 20.22
CA VAL A 48 -6.22 4.90 21.07
C VAL A 48 -5.25 5.86 20.39
N TYR A 49 -5.08 5.70 19.08
CA TYR A 49 -4.07 6.43 18.35
C TYR A 49 -4.62 7.71 17.72
N SER A 50 -5.92 7.81 17.44
CA SER A 50 -6.55 8.95 16.75
C SER A 50 -7.46 9.82 17.62
N GLY A 51 -7.60 9.49 18.91
CA GLY A 51 -8.58 10.13 19.79
C GLY A 51 -10.02 9.82 19.36
N SER A 52 -10.95 10.72 19.68
CA SER A 52 -12.35 10.56 19.29
C SER A 52 -12.55 10.83 17.80
N GLN A 53 -13.06 9.85 17.06
CA GLN A 53 -13.24 9.91 15.61
C GLN A 53 -14.64 9.46 15.19
N PRO A 54 -15.22 10.06 14.12
CA PRO A 54 -16.42 9.51 13.51
C PRO A 54 -16.09 8.22 12.77
N ILE A 55 -16.97 7.23 12.89
CA ILE A 55 -16.93 5.96 12.14
C ILE A 55 -18.34 5.62 11.64
N VAL A 56 -18.45 4.58 10.82
CA VAL A 56 -19.74 4.00 10.43
C VAL A 56 -19.82 2.58 10.96
N ALA A 57 -20.94 2.24 11.58
CA ALA A 57 -21.23 0.91 12.10
C ALA A 57 -22.58 0.44 11.56
N ASP A 58 -22.85 -0.86 11.60
CA ASP A 58 -24.15 -1.41 11.26
C ASP A 58 -25.00 -1.49 12.52
N LYS A 59 -26.29 -1.18 12.38
CA LYS A 59 -27.28 -1.36 13.44
C LYS A 59 -27.98 -2.71 13.24
N VAL A 60 -27.80 -3.63 14.18
CA VAL A 60 -28.40 -4.96 14.16
C VAL A 60 -29.78 -4.95 14.84
N SER A 61 -29.94 -4.14 15.89
CA SER A 61 -31.21 -3.95 16.60
C SER A 61 -31.29 -2.53 17.18
N ALA A 62 -32.39 -2.19 17.85
CA ALA A 62 -32.57 -0.86 18.46
C ALA A 62 -31.39 -0.42 19.34
N THR A 63 -30.75 -1.37 20.02
CA THR A 63 -29.70 -1.18 21.03
C THR A 63 -28.49 -2.09 20.77
N SER A 64 -28.20 -2.41 19.51
CA SER A 64 -27.06 -3.26 19.16
C SER A 64 -26.47 -2.86 17.82
N TYR A 65 -25.17 -2.59 17.84
CA TYR A 65 -24.36 -2.18 16.70
C TYR A 65 -23.14 -3.09 16.57
N ARG A 66 -22.56 -3.20 15.38
CA ARG A 66 -21.27 -3.88 15.16
C ARG A 66 -20.31 -2.99 14.38
N LEU A 67 -19.01 -3.22 14.57
CA LEU A 67 -17.95 -2.60 13.74
C LEU A 67 -17.95 -3.22 12.33
N ARG A 68 -19.02 -2.98 11.60
CA ARG A 68 -19.24 -3.40 10.22
C ARG A 68 -19.95 -2.30 9.46
N GLU A 69 -19.66 -2.18 8.18
CA GLU A 69 -20.47 -1.39 7.25
C GLU A 69 -20.34 -1.96 5.84
N THR A 70 -21.23 -1.54 4.93
CA THR A 70 -21.25 -1.98 3.53
C THR A 70 -21.39 -0.83 2.52
N GLY A 71 -21.41 0.41 3.00
CA GLY A 71 -21.76 1.59 2.20
C GLY A 71 -20.58 2.44 1.73
N ARG A 72 -19.39 2.24 2.30
CA ARG A 72 -18.25 3.14 2.08
C ARG A 72 -17.86 3.22 0.62
N ASN A 73 -17.57 4.42 0.11
CA ASN A 73 -17.04 4.66 -1.23
C ASN A 73 -17.81 3.94 -2.36
N ALA A 74 -19.14 4.01 -2.31
CA ALA A 74 -20.06 3.39 -3.25
C ALA A 74 -20.12 1.85 -3.20
N GLY A 75 -20.09 1.29 -1.98
CA GLY A 75 -20.47 -0.11 -1.72
C GLY A 75 -19.35 -1.02 -1.22
N THR A 76 -18.23 -0.46 -0.73
CA THR A 76 -17.17 -1.22 -0.08
C THR A 76 -17.57 -1.53 1.36
N ALA A 77 -17.41 -2.80 1.77
CA ALA A 77 -17.61 -3.22 3.14
C ALA A 77 -16.34 -3.06 3.99
N VAL A 78 -16.51 -2.64 5.24
CA VAL A 78 -15.45 -2.61 6.26
C VAL A 78 -15.94 -3.41 7.44
N GLU A 79 -15.19 -4.42 7.88
CA GLU A 79 -15.59 -5.32 8.96
C GLU A 79 -14.42 -5.54 9.94
N THR A 80 -14.65 -5.37 11.25
CA THR A 80 -13.64 -5.60 12.28
C THR A 80 -14.07 -6.68 13.27
N TYR A 81 -13.18 -7.65 13.51
CA TYR A 81 -13.46 -8.87 14.25
C TYR A 81 -12.50 -9.11 15.42
N ASN A 82 -13.01 -9.71 16.48
CA ASN A 82 -12.24 -10.11 17.65
C ASN A 82 -11.81 -11.59 17.56
N LEU A 83 -10.51 -11.86 17.52
CA LEU A 83 -9.98 -13.23 17.55
C LEU A 83 -9.80 -13.82 18.96
N LYS A 84 -10.02 -13.02 20.01
CA LYS A 84 -9.97 -13.42 21.42
C LYS A 84 -8.65 -14.09 21.80
N LYS A 85 -7.53 -13.53 21.31
CA LYS A 85 -6.17 -14.07 21.52
C LYS A 85 -5.95 -15.46 20.93
N GLY A 86 -6.82 -15.87 20.00
CA GLY A 86 -6.69 -17.09 19.20
C GLY A 86 -6.12 -16.80 17.80
N THR A 87 -5.99 -17.86 17.01
CA THR A 87 -5.50 -17.80 15.62
C THR A 87 -6.52 -18.34 14.60
N SER A 88 -7.71 -18.76 15.06
CA SER A 88 -8.75 -19.35 14.23
C SER A 88 -9.77 -18.31 13.80
N TYR A 89 -9.68 -17.83 12.56
CA TYR A 89 -10.61 -16.85 11.99
C TYR A 89 -12.08 -17.31 12.00
N ALA A 90 -12.34 -18.62 11.84
CA ALA A 90 -13.70 -19.17 11.91
C ALA A 90 -14.35 -19.04 13.31
N ARG A 91 -13.56 -18.74 14.35
CA ARG A 91 -14.02 -18.55 15.73
C ARG A 91 -14.04 -17.09 16.16
N ALA A 92 -13.71 -16.19 15.22
CA ALA A 92 -13.78 -14.76 15.44
C ALA A 92 -15.23 -14.34 15.73
N VAL A 93 -15.39 -13.29 16.52
CA VAL A 93 -16.70 -12.74 16.88
C VAL A 93 -16.75 -11.27 16.55
N ASP A 94 -17.96 -10.74 16.44
CA ASP A 94 -18.20 -9.32 16.28
C ASP A 94 -17.79 -8.56 17.55
N PHE A 95 -17.24 -7.36 17.37
CA PHE A 95 -17.35 -6.33 18.39
C PHE A 95 -18.77 -5.77 18.34
N THR A 96 -19.39 -5.64 19.50
CA THR A 96 -20.76 -5.15 19.63
C THR A 96 -20.82 -3.99 20.60
N ASP A 97 -21.67 -3.01 20.30
CA ASP A 97 -21.93 -1.85 21.14
C ASP A 97 -23.43 -1.59 21.27
N THR A 98 -23.89 -0.97 22.37
CA THR A 98 -25.31 -0.77 22.66
C THR A 98 -25.86 0.58 22.25
N ASP A 99 -25.02 1.60 22.10
CA ASP A 99 -25.43 2.99 21.86
C ASP A 99 -24.71 3.67 20.67
N ASN A 100 -23.76 2.95 20.04
CA ASN A 100 -22.92 3.39 18.91
C ASN A 100 -21.88 4.48 19.28
N ASN A 101 -21.60 4.62 20.57
CA ASN A 101 -20.48 5.40 21.10
C ASN A 101 -19.41 4.45 21.63
N TRP A 102 -18.52 4.02 20.72
CA TRP A 102 -17.51 3.00 20.95
C TRP A 102 -16.39 3.52 21.87
N ASN A 103 -16.63 3.46 23.17
CA ASN A 103 -15.71 3.85 24.25
C ASN A 103 -15.24 2.61 25.04
N ASN A 104 -15.10 1.48 24.35
CA ASN A 104 -14.88 0.13 24.84
C ASN A 104 -13.48 -0.14 25.44
N VAL A 105 -12.93 0.82 26.20
CA VAL A 105 -11.66 0.67 26.92
C VAL A 105 -11.83 -0.38 28.02
N ASN A 106 -11.10 -1.49 27.91
CA ASN A 106 -11.19 -2.59 28.85
C ASN A 106 -9.86 -3.36 28.98
N THR A 107 -9.84 -4.38 29.85
CA THR A 107 -8.63 -5.19 30.12
C THR A 107 -8.26 -6.12 28.97
N THR A 108 -9.16 -6.36 28.02
CA THR A 108 -8.87 -7.12 26.79
C THR A 108 -8.34 -6.25 25.67
N LEU A 109 -8.30 -4.93 25.86
CA LEU A 109 -7.82 -3.92 24.93
C LEU A 109 -8.74 -3.74 23.70
N ASP A 110 -10.06 -3.90 23.88
CA ASP A 110 -11.00 -3.86 22.74
C ASP A 110 -11.08 -2.48 22.06
N GLN A 111 -10.63 -1.40 22.71
CA GLN A 111 -10.58 -0.07 22.09
C GLN A 111 -9.71 -0.01 20.83
N TYR A 112 -8.71 -0.89 20.70
CA TYR A 112 -7.86 -0.96 19.50
C TYR A 112 -8.59 -1.56 18.29
N ALA A 113 -9.73 -2.21 18.48
CA ALA A 113 -10.61 -2.59 17.38
C ALA A 113 -11.13 -1.36 16.63
N THR A 114 -11.37 -0.26 17.35
CA THR A 114 -11.82 0.98 16.74
C THR A 114 -10.72 1.70 15.97
N ASP A 115 -9.45 1.57 16.40
CA ASP A 115 -8.31 2.03 15.60
C ASP A 115 -8.24 1.26 14.27
N ALA A 116 -8.35 -0.07 14.30
CA ALA A 116 -8.31 -0.91 13.09
C ALA A 116 -9.50 -0.64 12.15
N HIS A 117 -10.68 -0.39 12.71
CA HIS A 117 -11.87 -0.05 11.92
C HIS A 117 -11.71 1.32 11.25
N TYR A 118 -11.37 2.35 12.04
CA TYR A 118 -11.10 3.70 11.54
C TYR A 118 -9.96 3.71 10.52
N GLY A 119 -8.89 2.94 10.75
CA GLY A 119 -7.77 2.82 9.83
C GLY A 119 -8.20 2.27 8.47
N ALA A 120 -9.00 1.21 8.46
CA ALA A 120 -9.58 0.67 7.24
C ALA A 120 -10.46 1.68 6.50
N GLU A 121 -11.34 2.39 7.22
CA GLU A 121 -12.17 3.45 6.63
C GLU A 121 -11.32 4.53 5.96
N LYS A 122 -10.31 5.06 6.66
CA LYS A 122 -9.47 6.15 6.15
C LYS A 122 -8.56 5.73 5.01
N THR A 123 -8.06 4.51 4.99
CA THR A 123 -7.30 4.00 3.85
C THR A 123 -8.17 3.91 2.60
N LEU A 124 -9.40 3.40 2.73
CA LEU A 124 -10.34 3.35 1.62
C LEU A 124 -10.73 4.74 1.13
N ASP A 125 -11.03 5.66 2.05
CA ASP A 125 -11.37 7.05 1.71
C ASP A 125 -10.22 7.75 1.00
N TYR A 126 -8.98 7.54 1.44
CA TYR A 126 -7.79 8.08 0.78
C TYR A 126 -7.67 7.59 -0.66
N TYR A 127 -7.78 6.29 -0.90
CA TYR A 127 -7.69 5.71 -2.24
C TYR A 127 -8.82 6.21 -3.16
N TYR A 128 -10.03 6.31 -2.63
CA TYR A 128 -11.18 6.80 -3.38
C TYR A 128 -11.06 8.29 -3.70
N ALA A 129 -10.75 9.13 -2.71
CA ALA A 129 -10.68 10.58 -2.86
C ALA A 129 -9.53 11.02 -3.78
N ASN A 130 -8.37 10.36 -3.70
CA ASN A 130 -7.18 10.79 -4.45
C ASN A 130 -7.04 10.11 -5.82
N PHE A 131 -7.59 8.90 -5.99
CA PHE A 131 -7.39 8.13 -7.22
C PHE A 131 -8.68 7.56 -7.83
N GLY A 132 -9.85 7.81 -7.23
CA GLY A 132 -11.12 7.24 -7.66
C GLY A 132 -11.19 5.71 -7.52
N ARG A 133 -10.27 5.10 -6.76
CA ARG A 133 -10.14 3.65 -6.65
C ARG A 133 -11.18 3.10 -5.69
N LYS A 134 -11.97 2.13 -6.14
CA LYS A 134 -13.00 1.45 -5.33
C LYS A 134 -12.41 0.24 -4.61
N SER A 135 -11.86 0.46 -3.42
CA SER A 135 -11.14 -0.57 -2.63
C SER A 135 -9.88 -1.13 -3.33
N ILE A 136 -9.25 -2.14 -2.73
CA ILE A 136 -7.95 -2.68 -3.16
C ILE A 136 -7.99 -3.39 -4.51
N ASP A 137 -9.14 -3.88 -4.97
CA ASP A 137 -9.33 -4.55 -6.27
C ASP A 137 -9.95 -3.63 -7.35
N ASN A 138 -10.23 -2.36 -7.01
CA ASN A 138 -11.00 -1.43 -7.82
C ASN A 138 -12.45 -1.90 -8.11
N ASN A 139 -12.98 -2.80 -7.30
CA ASN A 139 -14.31 -3.38 -7.42
C ASN A 139 -14.95 -3.66 -6.04
N ASN A 140 -14.73 -2.76 -5.08
CA ASN A 140 -15.35 -2.78 -3.76
C ASN A 140 -15.01 -4.03 -2.91
N PHE A 141 -13.79 -4.57 -3.02
CA PHE A 141 -13.32 -5.65 -2.13
C PHE A 141 -13.59 -5.33 -0.65
N ALA A 142 -14.23 -6.26 0.06
CA ALA A 142 -14.55 -6.11 1.47
C ALA A 142 -13.27 -6.14 2.33
N ILE A 143 -13.04 -5.08 3.09
CA ILE A 143 -11.88 -4.92 3.97
C ILE A 143 -12.19 -5.52 5.34
N LYS A 144 -11.53 -6.64 5.67
CA LYS A 144 -11.73 -7.36 6.93
C LYS A 144 -10.51 -7.26 7.82
N SER A 145 -10.69 -6.69 9.01
CA SER A 145 -9.66 -6.50 10.03
C SER A 145 -9.90 -7.47 11.19
N TYR A 146 -8.88 -8.20 11.60
CA TYR A 146 -8.93 -9.10 12.76
C TYR A 146 -7.93 -8.65 13.81
N VAL A 147 -8.42 -8.30 15.01
CA VAL A 147 -7.59 -7.87 16.14
C VAL A 147 -7.55 -8.94 17.23
N HIS A 148 -6.64 -8.77 18.19
CA HIS A 148 -6.34 -9.77 19.23
C HIS A 148 -5.89 -11.11 18.66
N TYR A 149 -5.05 -11.07 17.62
CA TYR A 149 -4.44 -12.28 17.07
C TYR A 149 -3.36 -12.81 18.00
N SER A 150 -3.49 -14.09 18.38
CA SER A 150 -2.53 -14.81 19.22
C SER A 150 -2.23 -14.10 20.57
N ARG A 151 -1.13 -14.45 21.23
CA ARG A 151 -0.68 -13.86 22.51
C ARG A 151 0.72 -13.30 22.33
N SER A 152 0.94 -12.08 22.82
CA SER A 152 2.23 -11.39 22.74
C SER A 152 2.80 -11.35 21.32
N TYR A 153 1.91 -11.23 20.32
CA TYR A 153 2.28 -11.28 18.92
C TYR A 153 2.61 -9.87 18.43
N PHE A 154 3.90 -9.61 18.26
CA PHE A 154 4.40 -8.34 17.76
C PHE A 154 4.54 -8.37 16.24
N ASN A 155 3.40 -8.44 15.56
CA ASN A 155 3.33 -8.24 14.11
C ASN A 155 1.88 -7.90 13.67
N ALA A 156 1.77 -7.31 12.49
CA ALA A 156 0.54 -7.20 11.71
C ALA A 156 0.81 -7.78 10.31
N PHE A 157 -0.23 -8.23 9.61
CA PHE A 157 -0.06 -8.76 8.26
C PHE A 157 -1.36 -8.78 7.44
N TRP A 158 -1.20 -8.64 6.13
CA TRP A 158 -2.13 -9.09 5.10
C TRP A 158 -1.87 -10.56 4.70
N ASP A 159 -2.92 -11.39 4.65
CA ASP A 159 -2.79 -12.83 4.31
C ASP A 159 -3.23 -13.20 2.88
N GLY A 160 -3.54 -12.21 2.05
CA GLY A 160 -4.19 -12.42 0.75
C GLY A 160 -5.72 -12.27 0.76
N THR A 161 -6.34 -12.21 1.95
CA THR A 161 -7.79 -12.09 2.12
C THR A 161 -8.24 -11.12 3.21
N ARG A 162 -7.41 -10.86 4.22
CA ARG A 162 -7.74 -10.02 5.39
C ARG A 162 -6.49 -9.42 6.02
N MET A 163 -6.68 -8.38 6.84
CA MET A 163 -5.63 -7.84 7.72
C MET A 163 -5.77 -8.45 9.10
N THR A 164 -4.64 -8.73 9.74
CA THR A 164 -4.55 -9.32 11.07
C THR A 164 -3.57 -8.53 11.93
N TYR A 165 -3.99 -8.18 13.14
CA TYR A 165 -3.21 -7.35 14.06
C TYR A 165 -3.01 -8.08 15.39
N GLY A 166 -1.75 -8.23 15.79
CA GLY A 166 -1.40 -8.71 17.13
C GLY A 166 -1.48 -7.61 18.19
N ASP A 167 -1.57 -8.04 19.45
CA ASP A 167 -1.62 -7.14 20.61
C ASP A 167 -0.25 -6.57 21.01
N GLY A 168 0.79 -6.78 20.19
CA GLY A 168 2.15 -6.41 20.51
C GLY A 168 2.80 -7.36 21.51
N SER A 169 3.97 -6.98 22.01
CA SER A 169 4.72 -7.72 23.03
C SER A 169 5.36 -6.73 24.01
N ALA A 170 6.15 -7.22 24.98
CA ALA A 170 6.90 -6.34 25.87
C ALA A 170 7.78 -5.32 25.13
N THR A 171 8.25 -5.64 23.92
CA THR A 171 9.08 -4.77 23.08
C THR A 171 8.43 -3.42 22.78
N ASN A 172 7.12 -3.38 22.53
CA ASN A 172 6.37 -2.16 22.26
C ASN A 172 5.34 -1.83 23.37
N GLY A 173 5.58 -2.35 24.58
CA GLY A 173 4.73 -2.07 25.74
C GLY A 173 3.36 -2.76 25.70
N ASN A 174 3.22 -3.87 24.98
CA ASN A 174 1.96 -4.63 24.78
C ASN A 174 0.85 -3.75 24.17
N LYS A 175 1.23 -2.95 23.18
CA LYS A 175 0.34 -2.11 22.40
C LYS A 175 -0.03 -2.81 21.08
N PRO A 176 -1.31 -3.03 20.78
CA PRO A 176 -1.74 -3.55 19.49
C PRO A 176 -1.25 -2.73 18.30
N LEU A 177 -0.88 -3.41 17.21
CA LEU A 177 -0.30 -2.78 16.01
C LEU A 177 -1.40 -2.24 15.08
N THR A 178 -2.29 -1.41 15.61
CA THR A 178 -3.44 -0.85 14.87
C THR A 178 -3.28 0.65 14.61
N ALA A 179 -2.04 1.16 14.61
CA ALA A 179 -1.75 2.53 14.19
C ALA A 179 -2.20 2.76 12.74
N LEU A 180 -2.50 4.02 12.38
CA LEU A 180 -3.14 4.33 11.11
C LEU A 180 -2.23 4.02 9.92
N ASP A 181 -0.95 4.37 10.03
CA ASP A 181 0.08 4.01 9.07
C ASP A 181 0.23 2.49 8.88
N VAL A 182 0.17 1.70 9.97
CA VAL A 182 0.19 0.23 9.92
C VAL A 182 -1.07 -0.33 9.26
N CYS A 183 -2.26 0.18 9.61
CA CYS A 183 -3.50 -0.24 8.93
C CYS A 183 -3.42 0.05 7.43
N GLY A 184 -2.94 1.24 7.05
CA GLY A 184 -2.72 1.63 5.67
C GLY A 184 -1.68 0.77 4.96
N HIS A 185 -0.59 0.41 5.65
CA HIS A 185 0.45 -0.50 5.17
C HIS A 185 -0.13 -1.88 4.84
N GLU A 186 -0.85 -2.52 5.78
CA GLU A 186 -1.42 -3.85 5.56
C GLU A 186 -2.45 -3.88 4.42
N ILE A 187 -3.31 -2.86 4.34
CA ILE A 187 -4.29 -2.75 3.24
C ILE A 187 -3.58 -2.53 1.90
N THR A 188 -2.42 -1.86 1.90
CA THR A 188 -1.63 -1.62 0.69
C THR A 188 -0.90 -2.86 0.18
N HIS A 189 -0.54 -3.82 1.04
CA HIS A 189 -0.18 -5.15 0.55
C HIS A 189 -1.32 -5.79 -0.25
N GLY A 190 -2.57 -5.58 0.17
CA GLY A 190 -3.77 -5.94 -0.59
C GLY A 190 -3.81 -5.24 -1.95
N LEU A 191 -3.64 -3.91 -2.00
CA LEU A 191 -3.57 -3.16 -3.26
C LEU A 191 -2.50 -3.73 -4.20
N THR A 192 -1.32 -4.01 -3.66
CA THR A 192 -0.20 -4.59 -4.41
C THR A 192 -0.58 -5.97 -4.96
N SER A 193 -1.25 -6.81 -4.18
CA SER A 193 -1.70 -8.16 -4.59
C SER A 193 -2.67 -8.12 -5.78
N PHE A 194 -3.57 -7.13 -5.83
CA PHE A 194 -4.54 -6.94 -6.91
C PHE A 194 -4.02 -6.12 -8.11
N THR A 195 -2.77 -5.68 -8.08
CA THR A 195 -2.18 -4.87 -9.15
C THR A 195 -0.84 -5.42 -9.63
N ALA A 196 0.29 -4.88 -9.17
CA ALA A 196 1.62 -5.32 -9.60
C ALA A 196 1.94 -6.77 -9.21
N ASN A 197 1.29 -7.27 -8.14
CA ASN A 197 1.52 -8.58 -7.55
C ASN A 197 3.02 -8.85 -7.29
N LEU A 198 3.73 -7.83 -6.76
CA LEU A 198 5.15 -7.88 -6.47
C LEU A 198 5.48 -9.10 -5.59
N ALA A 199 6.34 -9.99 -6.10
CA ALA A 199 6.73 -11.18 -5.38
C ALA A 199 7.44 -10.80 -4.08
N TYR A 200 7.04 -11.39 -2.95
CA TYR A 200 7.50 -11.01 -1.62
C TYR A 200 8.89 -11.60 -1.28
N GLN A 201 9.89 -11.21 -2.06
CA GLN A 201 11.27 -11.66 -1.95
C GLN A 201 12.23 -10.68 -2.63
N LYS A 202 13.46 -10.56 -2.11
CA LYS A 202 14.54 -9.76 -2.73
C LYS A 202 14.06 -8.33 -3.04
N GLU A 203 14.44 -7.77 -4.19
CA GLU A 203 14.06 -6.40 -4.57
C GLU A 203 12.57 -6.23 -4.82
N SER A 204 11.87 -7.21 -5.40
CA SER A 204 10.42 -7.10 -5.61
C SER A 204 9.67 -7.04 -4.28
N GLY A 205 10.13 -7.80 -3.28
CA GLY A 205 9.59 -7.75 -1.93
C GLY A 205 9.94 -6.45 -1.21
N ALA A 206 11.14 -5.93 -1.41
CA ALA A 206 11.53 -4.62 -0.88
C ALA A 206 10.69 -3.47 -1.46
N LEU A 207 10.33 -3.54 -2.75
CA LEU A 207 9.36 -2.62 -3.34
C LEU A 207 7.96 -2.82 -2.76
N ASN A 208 7.53 -4.07 -2.53
CA ASN A 208 6.22 -4.37 -1.93
C ASN A 208 6.10 -3.74 -0.52
N GLU A 209 7.12 -3.92 0.32
CA GLU A 209 7.26 -3.25 1.62
C GLU A 209 7.26 -1.72 1.49
N GLY A 210 8.13 -1.19 0.62
CA GLY A 210 8.28 0.27 0.50
C GLY A 210 7.03 0.95 -0.05
N PHE A 211 6.28 0.34 -0.98
CA PHE A 211 5.00 0.91 -1.41
C PHE A 211 3.95 0.87 -0.30
N SER A 212 3.96 -0.17 0.54
CA SER A 212 3.08 -0.27 1.71
C SER A 212 3.38 0.81 2.75
N ASP A 213 4.67 1.10 2.97
CA ASP A 213 5.12 2.26 3.76
C ASP A 213 4.69 3.60 3.15
N VAL A 214 4.90 3.78 1.84
CA VAL A 214 4.51 4.99 1.10
C VAL A 214 3.03 5.33 1.28
N PHE A 215 2.14 4.35 1.11
CA PHE A 215 0.71 4.61 1.22
C PHE A 215 0.20 4.58 2.65
N GLY A 216 0.77 3.77 3.54
CA GLY A 216 0.51 3.86 4.98
C GLY A 216 0.79 5.26 5.51
N ASN A 217 1.99 5.78 5.21
CA ASN A 217 2.39 7.13 5.59
C ASN A 217 1.55 8.22 4.90
N SER A 218 1.20 8.05 3.63
CA SER A 218 0.36 9.02 2.93
C SER A 218 -1.07 9.09 3.47
N VAL A 219 -1.64 7.96 3.92
CA VAL A 219 -2.94 7.90 4.60
C VAL A 219 -2.86 8.61 5.95
N GLU A 220 -1.80 8.40 6.72
CA GLU A 220 -1.50 9.11 7.96
C GLU A 220 -1.47 10.64 7.71
N PHE A 221 -0.62 11.13 6.79
CA PHE A 221 -0.58 12.56 6.45
C PHE A 221 -1.93 13.12 5.97
N TRP A 222 -2.72 12.34 5.25
CA TRP A 222 -4.02 12.78 4.74
C TRP A 222 -5.09 12.87 5.83
N ALA A 223 -5.17 11.87 6.72
CA ALA A 223 -6.23 11.78 7.72
C ALA A 223 -5.91 12.56 9.01
N ARG A 224 -4.63 12.76 9.34
CA ARG A 224 -4.15 13.33 10.61
C ARG A 224 -2.88 14.18 10.42
N PRO A 225 -2.91 15.20 9.55
CA PRO A 225 -1.72 15.96 9.16
C PRO A 225 -0.97 16.64 10.32
N THR A 226 -1.64 16.89 11.45
CA THR A 226 -1.02 17.51 12.64
C THR A 226 -0.22 16.53 13.51
N LYS A 227 -0.41 15.23 13.31
CA LYS A 227 0.28 14.15 14.05
C LYS A 227 1.26 13.39 13.16
N ALA A 228 0.97 13.34 11.87
CA ALA A 228 1.77 12.64 10.87
C ALA A 228 3.23 13.08 10.86
N ASN A 229 4.11 12.11 10.69
CA ASN A 229 5.54 12.32 10.50
C ASN A 229 6.09 11.22 9.56
N TRP A 230 7.40 11.17 9.37
CA TRP A 230 8.04 10.23 8.43
C TRP A 230 8.52 8.93 9.09
N LYS A 231 8.19 8.70 10.36
CA LYS A 231 8.41 7.44 11.04
C LYS A 231 7.18 6.55 10.85
N LEU A 232 7.41 5.24 10.98
CA LEU A 232 6.39 4.23 10.90
C LEU A 232 6.30 3.46 12.22
N GLY A 233 5.09 3.31 12.72
CA GLY A 233 4.74 2.59 13.94
C GLY A 233 4.96 3.36 15.26
N GLU A 234 5.41 4.61 15.19
CA GLU A 234 5.78 5.41 16.37
C GLU A 234 4.62 5.57 17.38
N ASP A 235 3.39 5.47 16.92
CA ASP A 235 2.17 5.58 17.72
C ASP A 235 2.05 4.48 18.80
N PHE A 236 2.61 3.29 18.57
CA PHE A 236 2.70 2.23 19.58
C PHE A 236 4.03 2.21 20.33
N ASN A 237 4.65 3.39 20.51
CA ASN A 237 5.91 3.59 21.24
C ASN A 237 7.08 2.77 20.67
N TYR A 238 7.05 2.43 19.38
CA TYR A 238 8.13 1.71 18.72
C TYR A 238 8.24 2.17 17.28
N VAL A 239 9.40 2.71 16.88
CA VAL A 239 9.63 3.10 15.50
C VAL A 239 10.18 1.89 14.75
N ILE A 240 9.40 1.38 13.79
CA ILE A 240 9.81 0.27 12.94
C ILE A 240 10.81 0.78 11.90
N ARG A 241 10.50 1.90 11.24
CA ARG A 241 11.28 2.49 10.16
C ARG A 241 11.17 4.02 10.19
N ASP A 242 12.16 4.68 9.61
CA ASP A 242 12.15 6.14 9.38
C ASP A 242 12.38 6.40 7.89
N MET A 243 11.35 6.86 7.19
CA MET A 243 11.43 7.13 5.76
C MET A 243 12.29 8.34 5.42
N ALA A 244 12.45 9.28 6.36
CA ALA A 244 13.30 10.46 6.18
C ALA A 244 14.77 10.18 6.51
N ASN A 245 15.04 9.17 7.35
CA ASN A 245 16.39 8.75 7.70
C ASN A 245 16.49 7.22 7.94
N PRO A 246 16.42 6.39 6.87
CA PRO A 246 16.47 4.93 7.01
C PRO A 246 17.71 4.41 7.74
N ASN A 247 18.85 5.08 7.55
CA ASN A 247 20.13 4.72 8.18
C ASN A 247 20.05 4.73 9.72
N ALA A 248 19.19 5.57 10.33
CA ALA A 248 19.00 5.59 11.78
C ALA A 248 18.42 4.28 12.35
N TYR A 249 17.81 3.47 11.48
CA TYR A 249 17.20 2.19 11.82
C TYR A 249 17.82 1.02 11.03
N GLN A 250 19.10 1.17 10.63
CA GLN A 250 19.88 0.16 9.90
C GLN A 250 19.23 -0.30 8.58
N GLN A 251 18.61 0.64 7.87
CA GLN A 251 18.09 0.42 6.52
C GLN A 251 18.84 1.31 5.51
N PRO A 252 19.12 0.83 4.29
CA PRO A 252 19.75 1.63 3.26
C PRO A 252 18.85 2.78 2.81
N ASP A 253 19.41 3.98 2.70
CA ASP A 253 18.81 5.10 1.97
C ASP A 253 19.32 5.20 0.51
N THR A 254 20.39 4.47 0.20
CA THR A 254 21.04 4.42 -1.11
C THR A 254 21.08 2.98 -1.63
N TYR A 255 20.67 2.77 -2.88
CA TYR A 255 20.67 1.46 -3.55
C TYR A 255 22.08 0.87 -3.64
N LEU A 256 22.28 -0.34 -3.11
CA LEU A 256 23.59 -0.99 -2.94
C LEU A 256 24.57 -0.20 -2.03
N GLY A 257 24.04 0.67 -1.17
CA GLY A 257 24.81 1.48 -0.21
C GLY A 257 24.94 0.82 1.16
N THR A 258 25.14 1.67 2.17
CA THR A 258 25.24 1.31 3.58
C THR A 258 23.97 0.57 4.03
N TYR A 259 24.13 -0.48 4.83
CA TYR A 259 23.07 -1.39 5.29
C TYR A 259 22.31 -2.18 4.20
N TRP A 260 22.69 -2.08 2.92
CA TRP A 260 22.04 -2.86 1.87
C TRP A 260 22.25 -4.37 2.06
N VAL A 261 21.16 -5.12 2.07
CA VAL A 261 21.19 -6.59 2.09
C VAL A 261 21.41 -7.12 0.68
N ASN A 262 22.54 -7.78 0.45
CA ASN A 262 22.86 -8.36 -0.85
C ASN A 262 21.91 -9.53 -1.21
N VAL A 263 21.20 -9.39 -2.32
CA VAL A 263 20.23 -10.39 -2.82
C VAL A 263 20.83 -11.38 -3.81
N VAL A 264 22.04 -11.14 -4.31
CA VAL A 264 22.72 -12.00 -5.29
C VAL A 264 23.12 -13.31 -4.61
N GLY A 265 22.65 -14.44 -5.14
CA GLY A 265 22.87 -15.76 -4.54
C GLY A 265 22.06 -16.01 -3.27
N CYS A 266 21.17 -15.10 -2.86
CA CYS A 266 20.32 -15.30 -1.70
C CYS A 266 19.10 -16.19 -2.04
N THR A 267 18.86 -17.20 -1.20
CA THR A 267 17.65 -18.02 -1.18
C THR A 267 16.66 -17.44 -0.18
N PRO A 268 15.48 -16.97 -0.60
CA PRO A 268 14.51 -16.32 0.30
C PRO A 268 13.97 -17.24 1.40
N SER A 269 13.86 -16.71 2.61
CA SER A 269 13.27 -17.37 3.76
C SER A 269 12.71 -16.33 4.73
N SER A 270 11.41 -16.41 5.01
CA SER A 270 10.74 -15.47 5.91
C SER A 270 11.23 -15.57 7.36
N THR A 271 11.76 -16.72 7.78
CA THR A 271 12.16 -16.95 9.17
C THR A 271 13.64 -16.70 9.45
N THR A 272 14.49 -16.67 8.42
CA THR A 272 15.95 -16.60 8.63
C THR A 272 16.64 -15.41 8.00
N ASN A 273 16.08 -14.84 6.93
CA ASN A 273 16.75 -13.76 6.20
C ASN A 273 15.81 -12.72 5.64
N ASP A 274 14.61 -12.61 6.22
CA ASP A 274 13.65 -11.59 5.82
C ASP A 274 13.33 -11.64 4.31
N ASN A 275 13.16 -12.86 3.78
CA ASN A 275 12.99 -13.10 2.33
C ASN A 275 14.06 -12.41 1.45
N CYS A 276 15.31 -12.41 1.93
CA CYS A 276 16.43 -11.65 1.39
C CYS A 276 16.33 -10.12 1.57
N GLY A 277 15.94 -9.69 2.78
CA GLY A 277 15.98 -8.30 3.23
C GLY A 277 14.88 -7.41 2.66
N VAL A 278 13.64 -7.91 2.57
CA VAL A 278 12.51 -7.13 2.02
C VAL A 278 12.20 -5.91 2.89
N HIS A 279 12.17 -6.05 4.22
CA HIS A 279 11.94 -4.93 5.13
C HIS A 279 13.19 -4.06 5.24
N THR A 280 14.40 -4.62 5.13
CA THR A 280 15.62 -3.79 5.18
C THR A 280 15.74 -2.93 3.92
N ASN A 281 15.76 -3.55 2.74
CA ASN A 281 16.03 -2.86 1.48
C ASN A 281 14.90 -1.93 1.04
N SER A 282 13.71 -1.96 1.66
CA SER A 282 12.63 -1.00 1.39
C SER A 282 13.00 0.45 1.74
N GLY A 283 14.00 0.65 2.60
CA GLY A 283 14.53 1.96 2.98
C GLY A 283 14.89 2.86 1.78
N VAL A 284 15.34 2.27 0.68
CA VAL A 284 15.68 3.02 -0.56
C VAL A 284 14.43 3.63 -1.19
N LEU A 285 13.33 2.87 -1.29
CA LEU A 285 12.06 3.39 -1.82
C LEU A 285 11.43 4.39 -0.84
N ASN A 286 11.57 4.15 0.46
CA ASN A 286 11.08 5.06 1.51
C ASN A 286 11.76 6.42 1.42
N TYR A 287 13.09 6.46 1.34
CA TYR A 287 13.84 7.70 1.22
C TYR A 287 13.62 8.39 -0.13
N TRP A 288 13.47 7.62 -1.22
CA TRP A 288 13.06 8.16 -2.51
C TRP A 288 11.74 8.93 -2.41
N TYR A 289 10.74 8.35 -1.74
CA TYR A 289 9.43 8.96 -1.60
C TYR A 289 9.46 10.20 -0.69
N TYR A 290 10.23 10.15 0.41
CA TYR A 290 10.49 11.31 1.25
C TYR A 290 11.11 12.47 0.44
N LEU A 291 12.19 12.21 -0.30
CA LEU A 291 12.85 13.22 -1.13
C LEU A 291 11.93 13.75 -2.22
N LEU A 292 11.15 12.89 -2.87
CA LEU A 292 10.19 13.32 -3.88
C LEU A 292 9.09 14.22 -3.30
N THR A 293 8.70 13.97 -2.04
CA THR A 293 7.66 14.72 -1.34
C THR A 293 8.18 16.05 -0.80
N ASN A 294 9.24 16.01 0.01
CA ASN A 294 9.75 17.16 0.77
C ASN A 294 10.86 17.92 0.05
N GLY A 295 11.54 17.28 -0.91
CA GLY A 295 12.81 17.76 -1.42
C GLY A 295 13.95 17.49 -0.44
N GLY A 296 15.16 17.84 -0.87
CA GLY A 296 16.36 17.64 -0.09
C GLY A 296 17.61 17.72 -0.96
N SER A 297 18.75 17.98 -0.35
CA SER A 297 20.04 17.98 -1.02
C SER A 297 21.09 17.30 -0.15
N GLY A 298 22.11 16.74 -0.79
CA GLY A 298 23.11 15.94 -0.08
C GLY A 298 24.07 15.27 -1.03
N THR A 299 24.81 14.29 -0.50
CA THR A 299 25.65 13.38 -1.27
C THR A 299 25.36 11.97 -0.79
N ASN A 300 25.01 11.07 -1.71
CA ASN A 300 24.67 9.69 -1.36
C ASN A 300 25.93 8.82 -1.13
N ASP A 301 25.74 7.57 -0.73
CA ASP A 301 26.83 6.62 -0.43
C ASP A 301 27.78 6.35 -1.61
N LYS A 302 27.36 6.70 -2.84
CA LYS A 302 28.17 6.55 -4.06
C LYS A 302 28.96 7.83 -4.39
N GLY A 303 28.90 8.85 -3.56
CA GLY A 303 29.56 10.13 -3.76
C GLY A 303 28.85 11.04 -4.78
N PHE A 304 27.58 10.78 -5.09
CA PHE A 304 26.80 11.64 -5.99
C PHE A 304 26.10 12.73 -5.21
N ALA A 305 26.48 13.99 -5.48
CA ALA A 305 25.75 15.13 -5.00
C ALA A 305 24.38 15.24 -5.70
N TYR A 306 23.31 15.50 -4.95
CA TYR A 306 21.96 15.63 -5.46
C TYR A 306 21.25 16.85 -4.86
N ASN A 307 20.24 17.33 -5.58
CA ASN A 307 19.29 18.34 -5.13
C ASN A 307 17.91 18.03 -5.73
N VAL A 308 16.93 17.75 -4.88
CA VAL A 308 15.55 17.43 -5.24
C VAL A 308 14.67 18.56 -4.72
N THR A 309 13.84 19.11 -5.60
CA THR A 309 12.76 20.01 -5.19
C THR A 309 11.51 19.17 -4.92
N GLY A 310 10.94 19.31 -3.72
CA GLY A 310 9.76 18.53 -3.33
C GLY A 310 8.53 18.83 -4.20
N LEU A 311 7.81 17.78 -4.59
CA LEU A 311 6.56 17.88 -5.34
C LEU A 311 5.33 17.99 -4.42
N GLY A 312 5.51 17.74 -3.12
CA GLY A 312 4.41 17.60 -2.16
C GLY A 312 3.68 16.26 -2.27
N LEU A 313 2.96 15.92 -1.21
CA LEU A 313 2.32 14.60 -1.02
C LEU A 313 1.42 14.20 -2.18
N THR A 314 0.56 15.11 -2.66
CA THR A 314 -0.42 14.79 -3.71
C THR A 314 0.22 14.30 -5.00
N LYS A 315 1.27 15.00 -5.48
CA LYS A 315 1.94 14.65 -6.75
C LYS A 315 2.87 13.46 -6.57
N ALA A 316 3.60 13.39 -5.47
CA ALA A 316 4.44 12.24 -5.16
C ALA A 316 3.60 10.94 -5.07
N ALA A 317 2.48 10.98 -4.33
CA ALA A 317 1.57 9.85 -4.20
C ALA A 317 0.94 9.44 -5.53
N ALA A 318 0.56 10.40 -6.40
CA ALA A 318 0.02 10.10 -7.72
C ALA A 318 1.04 9.36 -8.62
N VAL A 319 2.31 9.78 -8.60
CA VAL A 319 3.39 9.07 -9.31
C VAL A 319 3.58 7.67 -8.73
N ALA A 320 3.69 7.53 -7.41
CA ALA A 320 3.85 6.24 -6.76
C ALA A 320 2.67 5.29 -7.07
N TYR A 321 1.44 5.80 -7.01
CA TYR A 321 0.22 5.02 -7.23
C TYR A 321 0.13 4.53 -8.67
N ARG A 322 0.40 5.40 -9.65
CA ARG A 322 0.42 4.99 -11.05
C ARG A 322 1.56 4.01 -11.34
N THR A 323 2.73 4.20 -10.73
CA THR A 323 3.88 3.27 -10.84
C THR A 323 3.48 1.88 -10.39
N LEU A 324 2.93 1.76 -9.18
CA LEU A 324 2.49 0.49 -8.60
C LEU A 324 1.35 -0.14 -9.38
N THR A 325 0.30 0.62 -9.68
CA THR A 325 -0.96 0.03 -10.15
C THR A 325 -1.04 -0.18 -11.67
N THR A 326 -0.20 0.49 -12.44
CA THR A 326 -0.26 0.46 -13.92
C THR A 326 0.95 -0.25 -14.54
N TYR A 327 2.13 -0.15 -13.93
CA TYR A 327 3.38 -0.48 -14.62
C TYR A 327 4.20 -1.59 -14.00
N LEU A 328 4.28 -1.65 -12.67
CA LEU A 328 5.05 -2.70 -12.02
C LEU A 328 4.39 -4.07 -12.23
N THR A 329 5.24 -5.08 -12.21
CA THR A 329 4.87 -6.50 -12.38
C THR A 329 5.51 -7.31 -11.26
N SER A 330 5.14 -8.59 -11.14
CA SER A 330 5.56 -9.42 -10.01
C SER A 330 7.08 -9.57 -9.85
N ALA A 331 7.83 -9.48 -10.95
CA ALA A 331 9.29 -9.60 -10.97
C ALA A 331 10.03 -8.25 -11.00
N SER A 332 9.32 -7.13 -10.83
CA SER A 332 9.94 -5.81 -10.93
C SER A 332 10.95 -5.54 -9.82
N ASN A 333 12.05 -4.88 -10.19
CA ASN A 333 13.16 -4.52 -9.32
C ASN A 333 13.33 -2.98 -9.24
N TYR A 334 14.34 -2.49 -8.51
CA TYR A 334 14.53 -1.04 -8.33
C TYR A 334 14.74 -0.27 -9.65
N LEU A 335 15.39 -0.89 -10.65
CA LEU A 335 15.54 -0.27 -11.97
C LEU A 335 14.22 -0.20 -12.74
N ASN A 336 13.36 -1.20 -12.59
CA ASN A 336 11.99 -1.15 -13.11
C ASN A 336 11.18 -0.04 -12.43
N ALA A 337 11.23 0.05 -11.09
CA ALA A 337 10.55 1.10 -10.33
C ALA A 337 10.95 2.50 -10.81
N ARG A 338 12.25 2.75 -11.04
CA ARG A 338 12.72 4.00 -11.64
C ARG A 338 12.16 4.26 -13.02
N THR A 339 12.31 3.29 -13.92
CA THR A 339 11.85 3.42 -15.32
C THR A 339 10.36 3.74 -15.36
N TYR A 340 9.58 3.01 -14.58
CA TYR A 340 8.12 3.11 -14.59
C TYR A 340 7.58 4.31 -13.82
N SER A 341 8.28 4.82 -12.80
CA SER A 341 7.90 6.10 -12.19
C SER A 341 8.16 7.29 -13.10
N LEU A 342 9.22 7.23 -13.93
CA LEU A 342 9.47 8.25 -14.95
C LEU A 342 8.39 8.21 -16.04
N GLN A 343 7.94 7.01 -16.42
CA GLN A 343 6.79 6.86 -17.31
C GLN A 343 5.50 7.38 -16.66
N ALA A 344 5.25 7.05 -15.39
CA ALA A 344 4.09 7.56 -14.64
C ALA A 344 4.08 9.09 -14.58
N ALA A 345 5.22 9.73 -14.29
CA ALA A 345 5.33 11.19 -14.30
C ALA A 345 5.11 11.78 -15.69
N THR A 346 5.61 11.11 -16.74
CA THR A 346 5.39 11.50 -18.13
C THR A 346 3.91 11.48 -18.50
N ASP A 347 3.18 10.45 -18.11
CA ASP A 347 1.75 10.36 -18.42
C ASP A 347 0.92 11.39 -17.66
N LEU A 348 1.28 11.65 -16.40
CA LEU A 348 0.52 12.54 -15.53
C LEU A 348 0.81 14.01 -15.84
N TYR A 349 2.04 14.34 -16.22
CA TYR A 349 2.52 15.73 -16.26
C TYR A 349 3.32 16.10 -17.53
N GLY A 350 3.76 15.11 -18.32
CA GLY A 350 4.58 15.30 -19.53
C GLY A 350 6.08 15.07 -19.29
N ALA A 351 6.80 14.61 -20.32
CA ALA A 351 8.23 14.24 -20.22
C ALA A 351 9.19 15.42 -19.94
N SER A 352 8.75 16.65 -20.22
CA SER A 352 9.52 17.88 -19.97
C SER A 352 9.07 18.61 -18.70
N SER A 353 8.21 18.00 -17.88
CA SER A 353 7.65 18.64 -16.70
C SER A 353 8.64 18.71 -15.54
N ASN A 354 8.38 19.62 -14.60
CA ASN A 354 9.15 19.65 -13.35
C ASN A 354 8.99 18.32 -12.58
N GLU A 355 7.80 17.73 -12.58
CA GLU A 355 7.52 16.46 -11.91
C GLU A 355 8.39 15.32 -12.43
N TYR A 356 8.53 15.20 -13.76
CA TYR A 356 9.43 14.21 -14.37
C TYR A 356 10.88 14.42 -13.90
N VAL A 357 11.34 15.68 -13.91
CA VAL A 357 12.69 16.04 -13.48
C VAL A 357 12.91 15.68 -12.01
N GLN A 358 11.97 15.99 -11.11
CA GLN A 358 12.14 15.68 -9.69
C GLN A 358 12.03 14.19 -9.37
N VAL A 359 11.20 13.43 -10.10
CA VAL A 359 11.18 11.96 -10.01
C VAL A 359 12.54 11.38 -10.41
N LYS A 360 13.14 11.88 -11.50
CA LYS A 360 14.49 11.50 -11.91
C LYS A 360 15.52 11.84 -10.84
N ASN A 361 15.52 13.08 -10.35
CA ASN A 361 16.48 13.55 -9.36
C ASN A 361 16.39 12.76 -8.05
N ALA A 362 15.18 12.40 -7.59
CA ALA A 362 14.99 11.58 -6.40
C ALA A 362 15.56 10.17 -6.59
N TRP A 363 15.37 9.54 -7.77
CA TRP A 363 15.96 8.22 -8.04
C TRP A 363 17.48 8.26 -8.12
N ASP A 364 18.03 9.29 -8.75
CA ASP A 364 19.46 9.50 -8.83
C ASP A 364 20.06 9.77 -7.42
N ALA A 365 19.33 10.48 -6.55
CA ALA A 365 19.69 10.71 -5.16
C ALA A 365 19.80 9.41 -4.37
N VAL A 366 18.85 8.48 -4.51
CA VAL A 366 18.93 7.16 -3.87
C VAL A 366 19.78 6.15 -4.66
N GLY A 367 20.54 6.61 -5.66
CA GLY A 367 21.57 5.80 -6.32
C GLY A 367 21.06 4.77 -7.34
N VAL A 368 19.83 4.93 -7.84
CA VAL A 368 19.25 4.07 -8.89
C VAL A 368 19.29 4.81 -10.25
N GLY A 369 19.94 4.21 -11.25
CA GLY A 369 20.01 4.75 -12.63
C GLY A 369 21.12 5.76 -12.90
N GLY A 370 21.98 6.04 -11.91
CA GLY A 370 23.22 6.79 -12.08
C GLY A 370 23.02 8.31 -12.18
N GLY A 371 23.36 9.03 -11.11
CA GLY A 371 23.38 10.49 -11.12
C GLY A 371 24.64 11.06 -11.77
N THR A 372 24.54 12.28 -12.30
CA THR A 372 25.71 13.15 -12.55
C THR A 372 25.96 13.95 -11.28
N SER A 373 27.13 13.80 -10.65
CA SER A 373 27.53 14.80 -9.64
C SER A 373 27.78 16.14 -10.33
N ALA A 374 27.56 17.26 -9.64
CA ALA A 374 28.07 18.58 -10.08
C ALA A 374 29.61 18.59 -10.24
N LEU A 375 30.30 17.54 -9.79
CA LEU A 375 31.73 17.28 -9.98
C LEU A 375 32.03 16.32 -11.16
N GLY A 376 31.09 16.14 -12.10
CA GLY A 376 31.36 15.47 -13.38
C GLY A 376 31.63 13.96 -13.31
N LYS A 377 31.31 13.28 -12.20
CA LYS A 377 31.32 11.81 -12.18
C LYS A 377 30.02 11.32 -12.80
N LEU A 378 30.07 11.00 -14.10
CA LEU A 378 29.11 10.12 -14.73
C LEU A 378 29.29 8.74 -14.10
N SER A 379 28.24 8.11 -13.58
CA SER A 379 28.28 6.66 -13.51
C SER A 379 28.39 6.16 -14.95
N GLU A 380 29.33 5.27 -15.25
CA GLU A 380 29.25 4.50 -16.49
C GLU A 380 27.87 3.84 -16.51
N SER A 381 27.01 4.36 -17.38
CA SER A 381 25.87 3.62 -17.86
C SER A 381 26.43 2.39 -18.58
N LYS A 382 26.59 1.28 -17.86
CA LYS A 382 26.65 -0.03 -18.51
C LYS A 382 25.24 -0.42 -18.96
N THR A 383 24.62 0.41 -19.79
CA THR A 383 23.55 -0.02 -20.68
C THR A 383 24.08 0.05 -22.10
N ALA A 384 25.02 -0.85 -22.41
CA ALA A 384 25.14 -1.28 -23.80
C ALA A 384 23.80 -1.94 -24.16
N GLN A 385 23.16 -1.45 -25.20
CA GLN A 385 21.95 -2.04 -25.74
C GLN A 385 22.28 -3.47 -26.19
N ILE A 386 21.99 -4.47 -25.35
CA ILE A 386 22.36 -5.88 -25.60
C ILE A 386 21.55 -6.50 -26.73
N TYR A 387 20.53 -5.80 -27.25
CA TYR A 387 19.82 -6.18 -28.47
C TYR A 387 19.30 -4.97 -29.25
N LYS A 388 19.09 -5.17 -30.56
CA LYS A 388 18.37 -4.29 -31.46
C LYS A 388 17.19 -5.06 -32.05
N VAL A 389 16.00 -4.48 -32.03
CA VAL A 389 14.85 -5.03 -32.78
C VAL A 389 14.86 -4.43 -34.17
N VAL A 390 14.93 -5.29 -35.19
CA VAL A 390 14.80 -4.91 -36.60
C VAL A 390 13.48 -5.45 -37.10
N ALA A 391 12.59 -4.55 -37.53
CA ALA A 391 11.29 -4.90 -38.09
C ALA A 391 11.29 -4.68 -39.60
N ASP A 392 10.75 -5.66 -40.32
CA ASP A 392 10.26 -5.55 -41.71
C ASP A 392 8.75 -5.81 -41.71
N ARG A 393 8.05 -5.46 -42.79
CA ARG A 393 6.59 -5.43 -42.97
C ARG A 393 5.85 -6.65 -42.42
N ASN A 394 6.49 -7.83 -42.33
CA ASN A 394 5.88 -9.06 -41.84
C ASN A 394 6.66 -9.82 -40.73
N LYS A 395 7.73 -9.25 -40.13
CA LYS A 395 8.51 -9.93 -39.07
C LYS A 395 9.28 -8.94 -38.18
N ALA A 396 9.35 -9.22 -36.88
CA ALA A 396 10.28 -8.57 -35.95
C ALA A 396 11.41 -9.55 -35.60
N THR A 397 12.66 -9.12 -35.77
CA THR A 397 13.86 -9.90 -35.43
C THR A 397 14.60 -9.23 -34.28
N VAL A 398 14.87 -9.96 -33.22
CA VAL A 398 15.71 -9.50 -32.10
C VAL A 398 17.16 -9.90 -32.39
N VAL A 399 18.03 -8.90 -32.53
CA VAL A 399 19.47 -9.08 -32.81
C VAL A 399 20.25 -8.74 -31.55
N PHE A 400 20.89 -9.70 -30.90
CA PHE A 400 21.69 -9.47 -29.69
C PHE A 400 23.12 -8.99 -30.03
N ASN A 401 23.60 -7.95 -29.36
CA ASN A 401 24.91 -7.30 -29.60
C ASN A 401 26.02 -7.89 -28.71
N SER A 402 26.22 -9.21 -28.70
CA SER A 402 27.25 -9.84 -27.85
C SER A 402 28.16 -10.81 -28.62
N THR A 403 29.46 -10.75 -28.33
CA THR A 403 30.48 -11.75 -28.71
C THR A 403 30.74 -12.78 -27.61
N THR A 404 29.97 -12.81 -26.52
CA THR A 404 30.08 -13.81 -25.45
C THR A 404 29.03 -14.92 -25.59
N SER A 405 29.47 -16.15 -25.35
CA SER A 405 28.80 -17.42 -25.68
C SER A 405 27.56 -17.79 -24.86
N ASP A 406 27.02 -16.90 -24.03
CA ASP A 406 26.08 -17.27 -22.95
C ASP A 406 24.60 -17.03 -23.29
N VAL A 407 24.25 -16.91 -24.57
CA VAL A 407 22.84 -16.87 -25.01
C VAL A 407 22.61 -17.95 -26.06
N LYS A 408 22.63 -19.21 -25.63
CA LYS A 408 21.99 -20.30 -26.37
C LYS A 408 20.78 -20.76 -25.58
N ASN A 409 19.64 -20.82 -26.26
CA ASN A 409 18.36 -21.43 -25.85
C ASN A 409 17.27 -20.46 -25.41
N ILE A 410 16.88 -19.55 -26.31
CA ILE A 410 15.47 -19.14 -26.40
C ILE A 410 15.00 -19.55 -27.80
N GLU A 411 14.30 -20.68 -27.89
CA GLU A 411 13.47 -20.99 -29.06
C GLU A 411 12.23 -20.10 -28.99
N VAL A 412 11.88 -19.48 -30.13
CA VAL A 412 10.70 -18.62 -30.30
C VAL A 412 9.49 -19.46 -30.66
#